data_AF-A0A158L577-F1
#
_entry.id   AF-A0A158L577-F1
#
_cell.length_a   1.000
_cell.length_b   1.000
_cell.length_c   1.000
_cell.angle_alpha   90.00
_cell.angle_beta   90.00
_cell.angle_gamma   90.00
#
_symmetry.space_group_name_H-M   'P 1'
#
loop_
_entity.id
_entity.type
_entity.pdbx_description
1 polymer ?
#
loop_
_entity_poly.entity_id
_entity_poly.type
_entity_poly.pdbx_seq_one_letter_code
_entity_poly.pdbx_strand_id
1 'polypeptide(L)'
;MKATAFLEQAKREAQLVDALLVARYALVIHDGMTLLGDDEPPTRWRVSFKSELQRVDAALRRAGIDTQQPLRPPMLDGRDGDRDHDREGDGVPPPPYAGDE
;
A
#
# COMPACT_ATOMS: atom_id res chain seq x y z
N MET A 1 20.50 -9.97 31.13
CA MET A 1 20.07 -10.45 29.79
C MET A 1 21.27 -10.37 28.85
N LYS A 2 21.53 -11.35 27.99
CA LYS A 2 22.64 -11.28 27.02
C LYS A 2 22.29 -10.23 25.95
N ALA A 3 23.23 -9.33 25.63
CA ALA A 3 22.99 -8.22 24.69
C ALA A 3 22.46 -8.69 23.32
N THR A 4 22.88 -9.86 22.85
CA THR A 4 22.42 -10.47 21.59
C THR A 4 20.94 -10.86 21.62
N ALA A 5 20.44 -11.36 22.75
CA ALA A 5 19.03 -11.73 22.88
C ALA A 5 18.11 -10.49 22.86
N PHE A 6 18.60 -9.36 23.40
CA PHE A 6 17.88 -8.09 23.34
C PHE A 6 17.79 -7.56 21.91
N LEU A 7 18.88 -7.60 21.14
CA LEU A 7 18.90 -7.15 19.75
C LEU A 7 17.97 -7.99 18.85
N GLU A 8 17.98 -9.31 19.01
CA GLU A 8 17.08 -10.18 18.25
C GLU A 8 15.61 -9.95 18.59
N GLN A 9 15.30 -9.70 19.86
CA GLN A 9 13.95 -9.35 20.29
C GLN A 9 13.49 -8.03 19.66
N ALA A 10 14.34 -6.98 19.73
CA ALA A 10 14.04 -5.68 19.14
C ALA A 10 13.84 -5.77 17.62
N LYS A 11 14.63 -6.59 16.92
CA LYS A 11 14.49 -6.81 15.47
C LYS A 11 13.15 -7.49 15.13
N ARG A 12 12.74 -8.49 15.90
CA ARG A 12 11.45 -9.17 15.70
C ARG A 12 10.28 -8.21 15.94
N GLU A 13 10.36 -7.38 16.98
CA GLU A 13 9.35 -6.38 17.28
C GLU A 13 9.24 -5.33 16.18
N ALA A 14 10.37 -4.84 15.65
CA ALA A 14 10.38 -3.92 14.51
C ALA A 14 9.73 -4.52 13.26
N GLN A 15 10.04 -5.77 12.92
CA GLN A 15 9.44 -6.45 11.77
C GLN A 15 7.92 -6.65 11.93
N LEU A 16 7.46 -6.95 13.15
CA LEU A 16 6.03 -7.07 13.45
C LEU A 16 5.31 -5.71 13.30
N VAL A 17 5.95 -4.64 13.76
CA VAL A 17 5.44 -3.27 13.58
C VAL A 17 5.32 -2.93 12.10
N ASP A 18 6.35 -3.19 11.29
CA ASP A 18 6.34 -2.88 9.86
C ASP A 18 5.22 -3.65 9.14
N ALA A 19 5.06 -4.94 9.44
CA ALA A 19 3.99 -5.76 8.89
C ALA A 19 2.59 -5.22 9.28
N LEU A 20 2.41 -4.77 10.53
CA LEU A 20 1.16 -4.18 10.99
C LEU A 20 0.87 -2.83 10.31
N LEU A 21 1.89 -2.02 10.04
CA LEU A 21 1.74 -0.76 9.31
C LEU A 21 1.30 -1.01 7.86
N VAL A 22 1.90 -2.00 7.17
CA VAL A 22 1.49 -2.41 5.82
C VAL A 22 0.05 -2.94 5.82
N ALA A 23 -0.30 -3.80 6.79
CA ALA A 23 -1.65 -4.34 6.92
C ALA A 23 -2.68 -3.23 7.17
N ARG A 24 -2.36 -2.28 8.06
CA ARG A 24 -3.20 -1.12 8.34
C ARG A 24 -3.46 -0.31 7.08
N TYR A 25 -2.40 0.01 6.33
CA TYR A 25 -2.50 0.77 5.08
C TYR A 25 -3.44 0.08 4.09
N ALA A 26 -3.25 -1.22 3.86
CA ALA A 26 -4.10 -2.00 2.96
C ALA A 26 -5.57 -1.97 3.42
N LEU A 27 -5.83 -2.26 4.70
CA LEU A 27 -7.19 -2.27 5.23
C LEU A 27 -7.88 -0.90 5.15
N VAL A 28 -7.17 0.20 5.40
CA VAL A 28 -7.76 1.55 5.29
C VAL A 28 -8.16 1.88 3.86
N ILE A 29 -7.34 1.50 2.87
CA ILE A 29 -7.65 1.76 1.46
C ILE A 29 -8.87 0.97 1.00
N HIS A 30 -9.02 -0.26 1.49
CA HIS A 30 -10.09 -1.15 1.07
C HIS A 30 -11.36 -1.02 1.92
N ASP A 31 -11.30 -0.33 3.05
CA ASP A 31 -12.47 -0.06 3.88
C ASP A 31 -13.50 0.79 3.12
N GLY A 32 -14.74 0.33 3.12
CA GLY A 32 -15.84 1.02 2.47
C GLY A 32 -15.92 0.84 0.95
N MET A 33 -14.99 0.10 0.32
CA MET A 33 -15.14 -0.29 -1.09
C MET A 33 -16.35 -1.22 -1.27
N THR A 34 -17.01 -1.11 -2.43
CA THR A 34 -18.10 -2.01 -2.80
C THR A 34 -17.55 -3.15 -3.63
N LEU A 35 -17.74 -4.38 -3.15
CA LEU A 35 -17.41 -5.58 -3.90
C LEU A 35 -18.66 -6.11 -4.61
N LEU A 36 -18.41 -6.76 -5.74
CA LEU A 36 -19.43 -7.44 -6.53
C LEU A 36 -19.25 -8.95 -6.36
N GLY A 37 -20.35 -9.64 -6.14
CA GLY A 37 -20.43 -11.09 -6.19
C GLY A 37 -20.38 -11.59 -7.61
N ASP A 38 -20.04 -12.87 -7.73
CA ASP A 38 -20.00 -13.59 -9.01
C ASP A 38 -21.38 -14.17 -9.40
N ASP A 39 -22.43 -13.79 -8.68
CA ASP A 39 -23.81 -14.17 -8.96
C ASP A 39 -24.46 -13.28 -10.04
N GLU A 40 -25.53 -13.77 -10.65
CA GLU A 40 -26.34 -13.00 -11.62
C GLU A 40 -27.78 -12.86 -11.09
N PRO A 41 -28.25 -11.64 -10.76
CA PRO A 41 -27.52 -10.37 -10.82
C PRO A 41 -26.49 -10.24 -9.68
N PRO A 42 -25.38 -9.52 -9.87
CA PRO A 42 -24.29 -9.47 -8.90
C PRO A 42 -24.73 -8.83 -7.60
N THR A 43 -24.59 -9.59 -6.52
CA THR A 43 -24.79 -9.08 -5.17
C THR A 43 -23.71 -8.05 -4.86
N ARG A 44 -24.12 -6.89 -4.36
CA ARG A 44 -23.21 -5.82 -3.97
C ARG A 44 -23.13 -5.74 -2.47
N TRP A 45 -21.92 -5.73 -1.92
CA TRP A 45 -21.74 -5.46 -0.49
C TRP A 45 -20.61 -4.47 -0.27
N ARG A 46 -20.83 -3.58 0.70
CA ARG A 46 -19.80 -2.66 1.17
C ARG A 46 -18.95 -3.38 2.19
N VAL A 47 -17.64 -3.42 1.94
CA VAL A 47 -16.70 -4.02 2.88
C VAL A 47 -16.47 -3.06 4.04
N SER A 48 -16.41 -3.60 5.25
CA SER A 48 -16.10 -2.85 6.45
C SER A 48 -15.04 -3.60 7.24
N PHE A 49 -13.83 -3.05 7.28
CA PHE A 49 -12.68 -3.54 8.05
C PHE A 49 -12.51 -2.82 9.40
N LYS A 50 -13.56 -2.12 9.88
CA LYS A 50 -13.49 -1.35 11.13
C LYS A 50 -13.00 -2.17 12.32
N SER A 51 -13.43 -3.42 12.44
CA SER A 51 -13.04 -4.31 13.54
C SER A 51 -11.57 -4.71 13.46
N GLU A 52 -11.09 -5.01 12.25
CA GLU A 52 -9.71 -5.36 11.94
C GLU A 52 -8.79 -4.16 12.19
N LEU A 53 -9.19 -2.99 11.69
CA LEU A 53 -8.49 -1.72 11.91
C LEU A 53 -8.38 -1.39 13.39
N GLN A 54 -9.45 -1.56 14.18
CA GLN A 54 -9.40 -1.36 15.63
C GLN A 54 -8.38 -2.27 16.33
N ARG A 55 -8.28 -3.54 15.91
CA ARG A 55 -7.31 -4.50 16.46
C ARG A 55 -5.89 -4.13 16.09
N VAL A 56 -5.65 -3.77 14.83
CA VAL A 56 -4.33 -3.33 14.35
C VAL A 56 -3.90 -2.04 15.05
N ASP A 57 -4.81 -1.07 15.18
CA ASP A 57 -4.54 0.18 15.90
C ASP A 57 -4.26 -0.05 17.39
N ALA A 58 -4.95 -1.00 18.03
CA ALA A 58 -4.68 -1.37 19.41
C ALA A 58 -3.28 -2.00 19.57
N ALA A 59 -2.86 -2.84 18.62
CA ALA A 59 -1.53 -3.45 18.63
C ALA A 59 -0.42 -2.41 18.42
N LEU A 60 -0.58 -1.51 17.44
CA LEU A 60 0.38 -0.45 17.15
C LEU A 60 0.52 0.54 18.32
N ARG A 61 -0.59 0.92 18.97
CA ARG A 61 -0.56 1.77 20.17
C ARG A 61 0.19 1.12 21.33
N ARG A 62 0.06 -0.19 21.52
CA ARG A 62 0.85 -0.93 22.53
C ARG A 62 2.34 -0.94 22.23
N ALA A 63 2.72 -0.85 20.95
CA ALA A 63 4.10 -0.67 20.51
C ALA A 63 4.57 0.80 20.57
N GLY A 64 3.75 1.72 21.08
CA GLY A 64 4.07 3.15 21.19
C GLY A 64 3.87 3.95 19.91
N ILE A 65 3.21 3.38 18.89
CA ILE A 65 2.97 4.04 17.61
C ILE A 65 1.61 4.72 17.63
N ASP A 66 1.61 6.02 17.34
CA ASP A 66 0.39 6.80 17.19
C ASP A 66 -0.23 6.56 15.81
N THR A 67 -1.41 5.93 15.80
CA THR A 67 -2.16 5.63 14.58
C THR A 67 -3.06 6.79 14.12
N GLN A 68 -3.13 7.89 14.86
CA GLN A 68 -3.86 9.12 14.44
C GLN A 68 -3.09 9.90 13.38
N GLN A 69 -1.79 9.64 13.21
CA GLN A 69 -0.99 10.29 12.19
C GLN A 69 -1.38 9.79 10.78
N PRO A 70 -1.25 10.66 9.75
CA PRO A 70 -1.49 10.27 8.37
C PRO A 70 -0.68 9.04 7.99
N LEU A 71 -1.35 8.06 7.38
CA LEU A 71 -0.70 6.87 6.85
C LEU A 71 0.31 7.27 5.77
N ARG A 72 1.59 7.02 6.02
CA ARG A 72 2.58 7.04 4.94
C ARG A 72 2.40 5.76 4.13
N PRO A 73 2.35 5.84 2.78
CA PRO A 73 2.38 4.65 1.95
C PRO A 73 3.58 3.78 2.35
N PRO A 74 3.44 2.45 2.41
CA PRO A 74 4.60 1.59 2.59
C PRO A 74 5.57 1.91 1.45
N MET A 75 6.81 2.26 1.79
CA MET A 75 7.87 2.31 0.79
C MET A 75 8.06 0.87 0.32
N LEU A 76 7.42 0.52 -0.79
CA LEU A 76 7.77 -0.68 -1.52
C LEU A 76 9.20 -0.44 -2.00
N ASP A 77 10.16 -1.18 -1.46
CA ASP A 77 11.53 -1.15 -1.92
C ASP A 77 11.49 -1.35 -3.44
N GLY A 78 11.79 -0.28 -4.19
CA GLY A 78 11.56 -0.17 -5.64
C GLY A 78 12.51 -1.04 -6.46
N ARG A 79 12.46 -2.36 -6.28
CA ARG A 79 13.17 -3.33 -7.12
C ARG A 79 12.35 -3.78 -8.35
N ASP A 80 11.24 -3.09 -8.63
CA ASP A 80 10.38 -3.35 -9.79
C ASP A 80 10.30 -2.13 -10.73
N GLY A 81 11.42 -1.46 -10.99
CA GLY A 81 11.39 -0.25 -11.82
C GLY A 81 12.74 0.19 -12.40
N ASP A 82 13.45 -0.70 -13.09
CA ASP A 82 14.56 -0.29 -13.97
C ASP A 82 14.74 -1.24 -15.18
N ARG A 83 13.63 -1.49 -15.88
CA ARG A 83 13.67 -1.79 -17.32
C ARG A 83 12.71 -0.83 -17.98
N ASP A 84 13.25 0.29 -18.44
CA ASP A 84 12.88 0.91 -19.71
C ASP A 84 13.57 2.28 -19.79
N HIS A 85 14.82 2.27 -20.22
CA HIS A 85 15.39 3.42 -20.93
C HIS A 85 16.58 3.01 -21.79
N ASP A 86 16.28 2.48 -22.98
CA ASP A 86 17.09 2.77 -24.16
C ASP A 86 16.16 3.38 -25.21
N ARG A 87 16.09 4.71 -25.17
CA ARG A 87 15.61 5.53 -26.29
C ARG A 87 16.67 5.43 -27.39
N GLU A 88 16.39 4.73 -28.47
CA GLU A 88 17.04 4.99 -29.74
C GLU A 88 16.05 5.72 -30.65
N GLY A 89 16.46 6.90 -31.09
CA GLY A 89 15.62 7.86 -31.77
C GLY A 89 15.28 7.45 -33.19
N ASP A 90 14.07 7.80 -33.61
CA ASP A 90 13.88 8.34 -34.95
C ASP A 90 12.70 9.30 -34.94
N GLY A 91 13.02 10.59 -35.12
CA GLY A 91 12.05 11.65 -35.18
C GLY A 91 11.32 11.62 -36.51
N VAL A 92 10.06 11.22 -36.51
CA VAL A 92 9.15 11.54 -37.62
C VAL A 92 8.36 12.77 -37.20
N PRO A 93 8.59 13.95 -37.82
CA PRO A 93 7.78 15.12 -37.53
C PRO A 93 6.33 14.90 -38.02
N PRO A 94 5.32 15.39 -37.29
CA PRO A 94 3.93 15.26 -37.71
C PRO A 94 3.68 16.06 -39.00
N PRO A 95 2.80 15.59 -39.91
CA PRO A 95 2.48 16.31 -41.13
C PRO A 95 1.77 17.63 -40.82
N PRO A 96 1.99 18.69 -41.62
CA PRO A 96 1.36 19.99 -41.39
C PRO A 96 -0.16 19.88 -41.61
N TYR A 97 -0.92 20.34 -40.63
CA TYR A 97 -2.36 20.56 -40.74
C TYR A 97 -2.62 21.55 -41.88
N ALA A 98 -3.31 21.09 -42.93
CA ALA A 98 -3.89 21.99 -43.92
C ALA A 98 -5.16 22.62 -43.32
N GLY A 99 -5.08 23.90 -43.01
CA GLY A 99 -6.24 24.75 -42.72
C GLY A 99 -6.77 25.39 -44.00
N ASP A 100 -8.10 25.45 -44.06
CA ASP A 100 -9.01 26.33 -44.81
C ASP A 100 -8.98 26.34 -46.35
N GLU A 101 -10.09 25.88 -46.95
CA GLU A 101 -11.04 26.71 -47.72
C GLU A 101 -12.42 26.03 -47.83
#